data_AF-A0A553RFW0-F1
#
_entry.id   AF-A0A553RFW0-F1
#
_cell.length_a   1.000
_cell.length_b   1.000
_cell.length_c   1.000
_cell.angle_alpha   90.00
_cell.angle_beta   90.00
_cell.angle_gamma   90.00
#
_symmetry.space_group_name_H-M   'P 1'
#
loop_
_entity.id
_entity.type
_entity.pdbx_description
1 polymer ?
#
loop_
_entity_poly.entity_id
_entity_poly.type
_entity_poly.pdbx_seq_one_letter_code
_entity_poly.pdbx_strand_id
1 'polypeptide(L)'
;MERAIFEENGARDDEVFQLAISDLSLNDDILQSEKITHSIKYIEPNNPFQAVQEEMESDKTPFRIQPTYSEALVEERKMKERKNKRLIN
;
A
#
# COMPACT_ATOMS: atom_id res chain seq x y z
N MET A 1 13.68 -6.24 1.24
CA MET A 1 13.37 -5.99 2.67
C MET A 1 11.96 -6.49 2.88
N GLU A 2 11.76 -7.37 3.85
CA GLU A 2 10.46 -8.01 4.08
C GLU A 2 9.47 -7.02 4.71
N ARG A 3 8.19 -7.10 4.30
CA ARG A 3 7.12 -6.20 4.72
C ARG A 3 6.01 -6.99 5.40
N ALA A 4 5.49 -6.45 6.50
CA ALA A 4 4.20 -6.86 7.06
C ALA A 4 3.15 -5.81 6.68
N ILE A 5 1.98 -6.27 6.23
CA ILE A 5 0.86 -5.41 5.86
C ILE A 5 -0.29 -5.74 6.81
N PHE A 6 -0.76 -4.74 7.53
CA PHE A 6 -1.89 -4.86 8.45
C PHE A 6 -2.98 -3.87 8.07
N GLU A 7 -4.23 -4.22 8.34
CA GLU A 7 -5.31 -3.23 8.28
C GLU A 7 -5.17 -2.22 9.43
N GLU A 8 -5.61 -0.98 9.23
CA GLU A 8 -5.52 0.09 10.25
C GLU A 8 -6.28 -0.24 11.55
N ASN A 9 -7.30 -1.08 11.48
CA ASN A 9 -8.06 -1.56 12.64
C ASN A 9 -7.40 -2.79 13.31
N GLY A 10 -6.36 -3.37 12.72
CA GLY A 10 -5.64 -4.55 13.18
C GLY A 10 -4.56 -4.26 14.21
N ALA A 11 -4.76 -3.32 15.13
CA ALA A 11 -3.74 -2.88 16.10
C ALA A 11 -3.13 -4.05 16.91
N ARG A 12 -3.93 -5.07 17.20
CA ARG A 12 -3.47 -6.27 17.91
C ARG A 12 -2.45 -7.08 17.10
N ASP A 13 -2.56 -7.08 15.78
CA ASP A 13 -1.69 -7.86 14.91
C ASP A 13 -0.29 -7.24 14.87
N ASP A 14 -0.16 -5.91 14.86
CA ASP A 14 1.14 -5.23 15.01
C ASP A 14 1.77 -5.55 16.37
N GLU A 15 1.02 -5.43 17.46
CA GLU A 15 1.54 -5.72 18.80
C GLU A 15 2.07 -7.15 18.92
N VAL A 16 1.29 -8.14 18.48
CA VAL A 16 1.69 -9.55 18.49
C VAL A 16 2.87 -9.79 17.56
N PHE A 17 2.91 -9.14 16.40
CA PHE A 17 4.01 -9.23 15.46
C PHE A 17 5.33 -8.71 16.08
N GLN A 18 5.32 -7.51 16.69
CA GLN A 18 6.52 -6.97 17.35
C GLN A 18 6.99 -7.87 18.50
N LEU A 19 6.07 -8.42 19.28
CA LEU A 19 6.39 -9.35 20.37
C LEU A 19 7.08 -10.60 19.83
N ALA A 20 6.56 -11.20 18.75
CA ALA A 20 7.18 -12.35 18.12
C ALA A 20 8.60 -12.02 17.59
N ILE A 21 8.79 -10.85 16.98
CA ILE A 21 10.12 -10.40 16.53
C ILE A 21 11.08 -10.25 17.71
N SER A 22 10.61 -9.66 18.81
CA SER A 22 11.39 -9.50 20.04
C SER A 22 11.80 -10.86 20.61
N ASP A 23 10.85 -11.80 20.75
CA ASP A 23 11.10 -13.14 21.29
C ASP A 23 12.14 -13.90 20.46
N LEU A 24 12.05 -13.83 19.12
CA LEU A 24 13.03 -14.44 18.23
C LEU A 24 14.40 -13.76 18.28
N SER A 25 14.44 -12.44 18.47
CA SER A 25 15.69 -11.67 18.55
C SER A 25 16.41 -11.84 19.89
N LEU A 26 15.70 -12.25 20.94
CA LEU A 26 16.26 -12.58 22.25
C LEU A 26 16.74 -14.04 22.34
N ASN A 27 16.36 -14.87 21.37
CA ASN A 27 16.72 -16.27 21.34
C ASN A 27 18.00 -16.51 20.52
N ASP A 28 19.13 -16.54 21.23
CA ASP A 28 20.45 -16.79 20.66
C ASP A 28 20.56 -18.17 19.97
N ASP A 29 19.68 -19.14 20.22
CA ASP A 29 19.74 -20.44 19.53
C ASP A 29 19.19 -20.38 18.10
N ILE A 30 18.40 -19.35 17.77
CA ILE A 30 17.72 -19.21 16.47
C ILE A 30 18.46 -18.22 15.57
N LEU A 31 18.79 -17.03 16.08
CA LEU A 31 19.44 -15.95 15.34
C LEU A 31 20.68 -15.45 16.09
N GLN A 32 21.73 -16.27 16.11
CA GLN A 32 22.98 -16.03 16.86
C GLN A 32 23.67 -14.70 16.54
N SER A 33 23.62 -14.27 15.28
CA SER A 33 24.35 -13.09 14.80
C SER A 33 23.57 -12.22 13.82
N GLU A 34 22.31 -12.59 13.58
CA GLU A 34 21.46 -11.92 12.60
C GLU A 34 20.35 -11.14 13.32
N LYS A 35 20.03 -9.96 12.79
CA LYS A 35 18.96 -9.12 13.33
C LYS A 35 17.80 -9.13 12.34
N ILE A 36 16.61 -9.42 12.85
CA ILE A 36 15.40 -9.28 12.04
C ILE A 36 15.19 -7.79 11.75
N THR A 37 15.07 -7.46 10.48
CA THR A 37 14.72 -6.10 10.03
C THR A 37 13.46 -6.19 9.20
N HIS A 38 12.48 -5.36 9.54
CA HIS A 38 11.16 -5.36 8.93
C HIS A 38 10.67 -3.94 8.67
N SER A 39 9.64 -3.83 7.84
CA SER A 39 8.87 -2.61 7.70
C SER A 39 7.39 -2.95 7.73
N ILE A 40 6.60 -2.06 8.33
CA ILE A 40 5.16 -2.25 8.47
C ILE A 40 4.44 -1.21 7.63
N LYS A 41 3.44 -1.66 6.89
CA LYS A 41 2.51 -0.81 6.15
C LYS A 41 1.10 -1.04 6.68
N TYR A 42 0.39 0.05 6.90
CA TYR A 42 -1.02 0.02 7.26
C TYR A 42 -1.87 0.32 6.04
N ILE A 43 -2.94 -0.44 5.86
CA ILE A 43 -3.89 -0.29 4.74
C ILE A 43 -5.30 -0.04 5.25
N GLU A 44 -6.10 0.62 4.42
CA GLU A 44 -7.52 0.78 4.67
C GLU A 44 -8.21 -0.60 4.72
N PRO A 45 -9.13 -0.82 5.67
CA PRO A 45 -9.87 -2.08 5.75
C PRO A 45 -10.65 -2.38 4.46
N ASN A 46 -10.63 -3.64 4.02
CA ASN A 46 -11.27 -4.08 2.76
C ASN A 46 -10.77 -3.38 1.49
N ASN A 47 -9.54 -2.86 1.46
CA ASN A 47 -8.93 -2.29 0.26
C ASN A 47 -7.87 -3.26 -0.33
N PRO A 48 -8.27 -4.29 -1.09
CA PRO A 48 -7.35 -5.29 -1.63
C PRO A 48 -6.37 -4.70 -2.65
N PHE A 49 -6.72 -3.59 -3.31
CA PHE A 49 -5.83 -2.95 -4.27
C PHE A 49 -4.68 -2.23 -3.58
N GLN A 50 -4.94 -1.58 -2.45
CA GLN A 50 -3.88 -0.97 -1.64
C GLN A 50 -2.94 -2.04 -1.08
N ALA A 51 -3.47 -3.18 -0.63
CA ALA A 51 -2.64 -4.32 -0.19
C ALA A 51 -1.63 -4.74 -1.26
N VAL A 52 -2.10 -4.95 -2.50
CA VAL A 52 -1.25 -5.29 -3.64
C VAL A 52 -0.26 -4.17 -3.97
N GLN A 53 -0.67 -2.90 -3.86
CA GLN A 53 0.23 -1.77 -4.13
C GLN A 53 1.37 -1.69 -3.10
N GLU A 54 1.05 -1.80 -1.81
CA GLU A 54 2.05 -1.75 -0.73
C GLU A 54 2.98 -2.96 -0.74
N GLU A 55 2.49 -4.12 -1.18
CA GLU A 55 3.30 -5.32 -1.45
C GLU A 55 4.24 -5.08 -2.64
N MET A 56 3.71 -4.60 -3.77
CA MET A 56 4.48 -4.35 -5.00
C MET A 56 5.52 -3.23 -4.85
N GLU A 57 5.31 -2.25 -3.97
CA GLU A 57 6.26 -1.15 -3.75
C GLU A 57 7.57 -1.62 -3.07
N SER A 58 7.66 -2.86 -2.59
CA SER A 58 8.94 -3.44 -2.12
C SER A 58 9.91 -3.73 -3.26
N ASP A 59 9.39 -4.04 -4.45
CA ASP A 59 10.17 -4.31 -5.65
C ASP A 59 10.20 -3.04 -6.49
N LYS A 60 11.29 -2.29 -6.40
CA LYS A 60 11.54 -1.12 -7.26
C LYS A 60 11.64 -1.56 -8.72
N THR A 61 10.51 -1.78 -9.38
CA THR A 61 10.32 -1.58 -10.81
C THR A 61 9.23 -0.53 -10.99
N PRO A 62 9.45 0.49 -11.83
CA PRO A 62 8.58 1.67 -11.85
C PRO A 62 7.34 1.39 -12.70
N PHE A 63 6.48 0.45 -12.29
CA PHE A 63 5.13 0.40 -12.85
C PHE A 63 4.24 1.36 -12.07
N ARG A 64 4.40 2.64 -12.40
CA ARG A 64 3.36 3.63 -12.15
C ARG A 64 2.15 3.17 -12.95
N ILE A 65 1.15 2.60 -12.29
CA ILE A 65 -0.15 2.36 -12.91
C ILE A 65 -0.71 3.74 -13.28
N GLN A 66 -0.50 4.15 -14.52
CA GLN A 66 -1.23 5.26 -15.09
C GLN A 66 -2.66 4.77 -15.26
N PRO A 67 -3.67 5.48 -14.72
CA PRO A 67 -5.03 5.13 -15.05
C PRO A 67 -5.20 5.26 -16.56
N THR A 68 -5.45 4.14 -17.24
CA THR A 68 -5.66 4.09 -18.70
C THR A 68 -7.08 4.59 -19.00
N TYR A 69 -7.31 5.89 -18.81
CA TYR A 69 -8.49 6.52 -19.39
C TYR A 69 -8.29 6.53 -20.91
N SER A 70 -9.26 5.99 -21.66
CA SER A 70 -9.27 6.20 -23.10
C SER A 70 -9.38 7.70 -23.39
N GLU A 71 -8.62 8.21 -24.36
CA GLU A 71 -8.63 9.63 -24.74
C GLU A 71 -10.06 10.13 -25.03
N ALA A 72 -10.91 9.25 -25.55
CA ALA A 72 -12.32 9.51 -25.78
C ALA A 72 -13.08 9.94 -24.51
N LEU A 73 -12.86 9.26 -23.36
CA LEU A 73 -13.52 9.60 -22.09
C LEU A 73 -12.98 10.93 -21.53
N VAL A 74 -11.70 11.22 -21.73
CA VAL A 74 -11.08 12.49 -21.31
C VAL A 74 -11.66 13.65 -22.12
N GLU A 75 -11.78 13.50 -23.43
CA GLU A 75 -12.39 14.52 -24.29
C GLU A 75 -13.90 14.68 -24.04
N GLU A 76 -14.62 13.60 -23.72
CA GLU A 76 -16.02 13.68 -23.34
C GLU A 76 -16.21 14.52 -22.05
N ARG A 77 -15.36 14.31 -21.03
CA ARG A 77 -15.37 15.11 -19.81
C ARG A 77 -15.06 16.57 -20.09
N LYS A 78 -14.02 16.87 -20.87
CA LYS A 78 -13.69 18.25 -21.27
C LYS A 78 -14.81 18.91 -22.05
N MET A 79 -15.50 18.17 -22.93
CA MET A 79 -16.62 18.70 -23.70
C MET A 79 -17.83 18.99 -22.80
N LYS A 80 -18.11 18.12 -21.82
CA LYS A 80 -19.16 18.35 -20.82
C LYS A 80 -18.87 19.57 -19.94
N GLU A 81 -17.63 19.75 -19.49
CA GLU A 81 -17.23 20.94 -18.72
C GLU A 81 -17.32 22.24 -19.54
N ARG A 82 -16.87 22.21 -20.80
CA ARG A 82 -17.01 23.34 -21.73
C ARG A 82 -18.47 23.70 -21.96
N LYS A 83 -19.35 22.71 -22.09
CA LYS A 83 -20.80 22.93 -22.20
C LYS A 83 -21.39 23.51 -20.92
N ASN A 84 -21.00 22.97 -19.76
CA ASN A 84 -21.49 23.46 -18.47
C ASN A 84 -21.08 24.92 -18.22
N LYS A 85 -19.82 25.29 -18.53
CA LYS A 85 -19.34 26.69 -18.45
C LYS A 85 -20.08 27.66 -19.38
N ARG A 86 -20.64 27.17 -20.48
CA ARG A 86 -21.44 28.00 -21.41
C ARG A 86 -22.89 28.18 -20.96
N LEU A 87 -23.39 27.35 -20.04
CA LEU A 87 -24.75 27.46 -19.50
C LEU A 87 -24.87 28.49 -18.36
N ILE A 88 -23.74 28.86 -17.75
CA ILE A 88 -23.67 29.75 -16.58
C ILE A 88 -23.23 31.19 -16.92
N ASN A 89 -23.20 31.56 -18.21
CA ASN A 89 -22.93 32.90 -18.72
C ASN A 89 -24.09 33.42 -19.56
#